data_AF-A0A3M1FJU4-F1
#
_entry.id   AF-A0A3M1FJU4-F1
#
_cell.length_a   1.000
_cell.length_b   1.000
_cell.length_c   1.000
_cell.angle_alpha   90.00
_cell.angle_beta   90.00
_cell.angle_gamma   90.00
#
_symmetry.space_group_name_H-M   'P 1'
#
loop_
_entity.id
_entity.type
_entity.pdbx_description
1 polymer ?
#
loop_
_entity_poly.entity_id
_entity_poly.type
_entity_poly.pdbx_seq_one_letter_code
_entity_poly.pdbx_strand_id
1 'polypeptide(L)'
;AARIIGPACRSLRRVLILEPPADAAALQIRSEYLKAFRPRFRPVRYGPHMRGPLEPSVARTFRGRSYSERLLASDILAYRLYGGTAKQLGHYWSLVRPYGPLQAQLDLAIAPQWGNTLNNVATARIPAGTTIYEGAAASQTTGVGHLPGGGSQIYIRYVDPSWFIPGS
;
A
#
# COMPACT_ATOMS: atom_id res chain seq x y z
N ALA A 1 -65.12 25.75 -21.39
CA ALA A 1 -63.90 26.44 -21.83
C ALA A 1 -63.61 27.57 -20.85
N ALA A 2 -62.52 27.49 -20.09
CA ALA A 2 -62.00 28.60 -19.29
C ALA A 2 -60.50 28.36 -19.05
N ARG A 3 -59.69 29.36 -19.40
CA ARG A 3 -58.23 29.37 -19.26
C ARG A 3 -57.86 30.74 -18.70
N ILE A 4 -57.33 30.82 -17.47
CA ILE A 4 -56.61 31.97 -16.88
C ILE A 4 -55.64 31.36 -15.83
N ILE A 5 -54.32 31.21 -16.10
CA ILE A 5 -53.17 32.14 -15.94
C ILE A 5 -52.88 32.43 -14.44
N GLY A 6 -51.88 31.81 -13.81
CA GLY A 6 -50.46 32.24 -13.68
C GLY A 6 -50.03 32.16 -12.19
N PRO A 7 -48.79 32.53 -11.74
CA PRO A 7 -47.52 32.75 -12.44
C PRO A 7 -46.32 31.95 -11.85
N ALA A 8 -45.17 32.11 -12.52
CA ALA A 8 -43.76 31.89 -12.17
C ALA A 8 -43.37 31.45 -10.73
N CYS A 9 -42.38 30.57 -10.62
CA CYS A 9 -40.98 30.94 -10.30
C CYS A 9 -40.12 29.70 -9.94
N ARG A 10 -39.06 29.49 -10.74
CA ARG A 10 -37.67 29.12 -10.34
C ARG A 10 -37.47 28.08 -9.22
N SER A 11 -36.69 27.04 -9.51
CA SER A 11 -35.39 26.77 -8.84
C SER A 11 -35.03 25.28 -8.74
N LEU A 12 -33.80 24.98 -9.18
CA LEU A 12 -32.89 23.90 -8.76
C LEU A 12 -33.28 22.44 -9.03
N ARG A 13 -32.63 21.85 -10.06
CA ARG A 13 -32.37 20.41 -10.12
C ARG A 13 -31.48 20.02 -8.94
N ARG A 14 -32.10 19.48 -7.89
CA ARG A 14 -31.40 18.71 -6.86
C ARG A 14 -31.02 17.37 -7.49
N VAL A 15 -29.74 17.18 -7.81
CA VAL A 15 -29.19 15.85 -8.08
C VAL A 15 -29.29 15.10 -6.76
N LEU A 16 -30.38 14.33 -6.60
CA LEU A 16 -30.45 13.28 -5.60
C LEU A 16 -29.39 12.24 -5.99
N ILE A 17 -28.24 12.31 -5.33
CA ILE A 17 -27.35 11.15 -5.23
C ILE A 17 -28.19 10.11 -4.49
N LEU A 18 -28.77 9.18 -5.26
CA LEU A 18 -29.40 7.99 -4.70
C LEU A 18 -28.28 7.19 -4.05
N GLU A 19 -28.25 7.14 -2.72
CA GLU A 19 -27.42 6.15 -2.03
C GLU A 19 -27.88 4.76 -2.48
N PRO A 20 -26.97 3.88 -2.93
CA PRO A 20 -27.37 2.58 -3.45
C PRO A 20 -28.04 1.77 -2.33
N PRO A 21 -29.16 1.08 -2.61
CA PRO A 21 -29.86 0.31 -1.59
C PRO A 21 -28.96 -0.82 -1.08
N ALA A 22 -28.85 -0.92 0.24
CA ALA A 22 -28.17 -1.99 0.96
C ALA A 22 -29.02 -3.27 1.00
N ASP A 23 -29.58 -3.69 -0.13
CA ASP A 23 -30.43 -4.87 -0.20
C ASP A 23 -29.67 -6.12 -0.67
N ALA A 24 -30.19 -7.28 -0.27
CA ALA A 24 -29.54 -8.58 -0.42
C ALA A 24 -29.16 -8.92 -1.88
N ALA A 25 -29.81 -8.28 -2.87
CA ALA A 25 -29.49 -8.42 -4.29
C ALA A 25 -28.10 -7.84 -4.62
N ALA A 26 -27.73 -6.68 -4.08
CA ALA A 26 -26.41 -6.10 -4.26
C ALA A 26 -25.31 -6.94 -3.58
N LEU A 27 -25.61 -7.53 -2.41
CA LEU A 27 -24.73 -8.49 -1.74
C LEU A 27 -24.58 -9.80 -2.53
N GLN A 28 -25.67 -10.32 -3.10
CA GLN A 28 -25.65 -11.53 -3.91
C GLN A 28 -24.84 -11.31 -5.19
N ILE A 29 -25.08 -10.22 -5.91
CA ILE A 29 -24.32 -9.83 -7.11
C ILE A 29 -22.84 -9.62 -6.76
N ARG A 30 -22.54 -8.97 -5.63
CA ARG A 30 -21.16 -8.82 -5.13
C ARG A 30 -20.54 -10.17 -4.79
N SER A 31 -21.28 -11.10 -4.18
CA SER A 31 -20.78 -12.43 -3.83
C SER A 31 -20.52 -13.28 -5.08
N GLU A 32 -21.41 -13.22 -6.07
CA GLU A 32 -21.26 -13.91 -7.36
C GLU A 32 -20.13 -13.30 -8.18
N TYR A 33 -19.97 -11.97 -8.16
CA TYR A 33 -18.83 -11.28 -8.77
C TYR A 33 -17.50 -11.71 -8.10
N LEU A 34 -17.45 -11.80 -6.77
CA LEU A 34 -16.25 -12.27 -6.06
C LEU A 34 -15.98 -13.78 -6.25
N LYS A 35 -17.01 -14.61 -6.42
CA LYS A 35 -16.84 -16.04 -6.76
C LYS A 35 -16.33 -16.23 -8.19
N ALA A 36 -16.83 -15.44 -9.14
CA ALA A 36 -16.42 -15.48 -10.54
C ALA A 36 -15.03 -14.85 -10.75
N PHE A 37 -14.70 -13.79 -10.00
CA PHE A 37 -13.39 -13.19 -9.97
C PHE A 37 -12.43 -14.06 -9.17
N ARG A 38 -11.81 -15.06 -9.81
CA ARG A 38 -10.68 -15.79 -9.21
C ARG A 38 -9.53 -14.81 -9.00
N PRO A 39 -9.29 -14.29 -7.79
CA PRO A 39 -8.22 -13.35 -7.59
C PRO A 39 -6.92 -14.09 -7.92
N ARG A 40 -6.04 -13.46 -8.71
CA ARG A 40 -4.71 -14.03 -8.95
C ARG A 40 -3.93 -13.93 -7.64
N PHE A 41 -4.10 -14.93 -6.78
CA PHE A 41 -3.28 -15.10 -5.57
C PHE A 41 -1.85 -15.54 -5.91
N ARG A 42 -1.62 -15.99 -7.15
CA ARG A 42 -0.28 -16.32 -7.62
C ARG A 42 0.53 -15.04 -7.78
N PRO A 43 1.67 -14.90 -7.10
CA PRO A 43 2.54 -13.75 -7.28
C PRO A 43 3.02 -13.64 -8.73
N VAL A 44 3.05 -12.43 -9.27
CA VAL A 44 3.63 -12.13 -10.59
C VAL A 44 5.00 -11.51 -10.37
N ARG A 45 6.06 -12.12 -10.93
CA ARG A 45 7.44 -11.71 -10.67
C ARG A 45 8.00 -10.80 -11.76
N TYR A 46 8.23 -9.54 -11.44
CA TYR A 46 8.85 -8.57 -12.35
C TYR A 46 10.36 -8.48 -12.17
N GLY A 47 11.04 -7.92 -13.17
CA GLY A 47 12.49 -7.77 -13.19
C GLY A 47 12.99 -7.18 -14.52
N PRO A 48 14.30 -7.26 -14.79
CA PRO A 48 14.90 -6.70 -16.01
C PRO A 48 14.27 -7.19 -17.32
N HIS A 49 13.75 -8.43 -17.34
CA HIS A 49 13.14 -9.04 -18.51
C HIS A 49 11.61 -8.91 -18.57
N MET A 50 10.95 -8.57 -17.46
CA MET A 50 9.51 -8.34 -17.41
C MET A 50 9.21 -7.06 -16.62
N ARG A 51 8.85 -6.01 -17.35
CA ARG A 51 8.48 -4.72 -16.74
C ARG A 51 7.20 -4.89 -15.91
N GLY A 52 7.24 -4.37 -14.70
CA GLY A 52 6.08 -4.34 -13.81
C GLY A 52 5.44 -2.96 -13.69
N PRO A 53 4.37 -2.85 -12.91
CA PRO A 53 3.55 -1.64 -12.81
C PRO A 53 4.15 -0.57 -11.89
N LEU A 54 5.27 -0.82 -11.21
CA LEU A 54 5.94 0.18 -10.37
C LEU A 54 6.73 1.18 -11.22
N GLU A 55 6.75 2.44 -10.76
CA GLU A 55 7.62 3.45 -11.34
C GLU A 55 9.10 3.04 -11.27
N PRO A 56 9.95 3.46 -12.22
CA PRO A 56 11.36 3.08 -12.23
C PRO A 56 12.12 3.46 -10.95
N SER A 57 11.73 4.56 -10.29
CA SER A 57 12.29 5.03 -9.02
C SER A 57 12.00 4.03 -7.88
N VAL A 58 10.77 3.54 -7.78
CA VAL A 58 10.35 2.54 -6.80
C VAL A 58 10.91 1.17 -7.15
N ALA A 59 10.86 0.76 -8.43
CA ALA A 59 11.42 -0.52 -8.86
C ALA A 59 12.92 -0.64 -8.51
N ARG A 60 13.68 0.47 -8.59
CA ARG A 60 15.10 0.53 -8.22
C ARG A 60 15.37 0.28 -6.73
N THR A 61 14.39 0.41 -5.85
CA THR A 61 14.60 0.11 -4.42
C THR A 61 14.62 -1.39 -4.15
N PHE A 62 14.21 -2.22 -5.12
CA PHE A 62 14.33 -3.67 -5.07
C PHE A 62 15.61 -4.14 -5.76
N ARG A 63 16.28 -5.14 -5.19
CA ARG A 63 17.53 -5.68 -5.72
C ARG A 63 17.36 -6.12 -7.16
N GLY A 64 18.24 -5.63 -8.03
CA GLY A 64 18.19 -5.91 -9.47
C GLY A 64 16.87 -5.48 -10.13
N ARG A 65 16.15 -4.50 -9.55
CA ARG A 65 14.81 -4.08 -9.99
C ARG A 65 13.78 -5.22 -10.03
N SER A 66 13.98 -6.25 -9.20
CA SER A 66 13.19 -7.47 -9.21
C SER A 66 12.30 -7.58 -7.97
N TYR A 67 11.00 -7.80 -8.18
CA TYR A 67 9.99 -7.86 -7.12
C TYR A 67 8.80 -8.71 -7.58
N SER A 68 8.00 -9.18 -6.63
CA SER A 68 6.76 -9.89 -6.89
C SER A 68 5.57 -9.00 -6.52
N GLU A 69 4.60 -8.89 -7.42
CA GLU A 69 3.28 -8.34 -7.09
C GLU A 69 2.39 -9.45 -6.56
N ARG A 70 1.78 -9.21 -5.40
CA ARG A 70 0.94 -10.20 -4.71
C ARG A 70 -0.32 -9.54 -4.19
N LEU A 71 -1.46 -10.13 -4.50
CA LEU A 71 -2.71 -9.85 -3.79
C LEU A 71 -2.75 -10.73 -2.53
N LEU A 72 -2.90 -10.11 -1.36
CA LEU A 72 -2.92 -10.84 -0.10
C LEU A 72 -4.18 -11.69 0.03
N ALA A 73 -3.99 -12.98 0.34
CA ALA A 73 -5.07 -13.93 0.61
C ALA A 73 -5.59 -13.87 2.06
N SER A 74 -4.74 -13.40 2.96
CA SER A 74 -5.01 -13.24 4.38
C SER A 74 -4.29 -11.98 4.87
N ASP A 75 -4.69 -11.50 6.04
CA ASP A 75 -3.96 -10.44 6.72
C ASP A 75 -2.51 -10.84 6.96
N ILE A 76 -1.62 -9.85 6.95
CA ILE A 76 -0.20 -10.02 7.30
C ILE A 76 0.21 -8.95 8.32
N LEU A 77 1.22 -9.27 9.13
CA LEU A 77 1.93 -8.28 9.92
C LEU A 77 3.11 -7.74 9.13
N ALA A 78 3.28 -6.43 9.17
CA ALA A 78 4.44 -5.76 8.60
C ALA A 78 4.98 -4.70 9.55
N TYR A 79 6.26 -4.42 9.42
CA TYR A 79 7.03 -3.56 10.31
C TYR A 79 7.71 -2.43 9.54
N ARG A 80 7.76 -1.25 10.14
CA ARG A 80 8.44 -0.08 9.56
C ARG A 80 9.20 0.65 10.65
N LEU A 81 10.50 0.83 10.45
CA LEU A 81 11.28 1.72 11.32
C LEU A 81 11.10 3.17 10.90
N TYR A 82 10.91 4.05 11.87
CA TYR A 82 10.69 5.48 11.65
C TYR A 82 11.31 6.32 12.78
N GLY A 83 11.36 7.64 12.56
CA GLY A 83 11.97 8.60 13.47
C GLY A 83 12.63 9.76 12.71
N GLY A 84 12.97 10.83 13.41
CA GLY A 84 13.46 12.06 12.78
C GLY A 84 12.45 12.66 11.81
N THR A 85 12.83 12.81 10.54
CA THR A 85 11.95 13.32 9.48
C THR A 85 11.02 12.23 8.92
N ALA A 86 11.38 10.96 9.08
CA ALA A 86 10.58 9.84 8.60
C ALA A 86 9.38 9.59 9.52
N LYS A 87 8.18 9.72 8.94
CA LYS A 87 6.93 9.48 9.66
C LYS A 87 6.61 7.99 9.75
N GLN A 88 5.77 7.69 10.75
CA GLN A 88 5.20 6.36 11.00
C GLN A 88 4.44 5.84 9.77
N LEU A 89 3.62 6.70 9.15
CA LEU A 89 2.97 6.40 7.88
C LEU A 89 3.97 6.51 6.72
N GLY A 90 3.98 5.50 5.86
CA GLY A 90 4.80 5.48 4.65
C GLY A 90 4.58 4.21 3.83
N HIS A 91 5.18 4.18 2.64
CA HIS A 91 4.93 3.11 1.66
C HIS A 91 5.79 1.87 1.83
N TYR A 92 6.93 1.98 2.53
CA TYR A 92 7.93 0.92 2.64
C TYR A 92 7.86 0.25 4.00
N TRP A 93 7.79 -1.08 3.99
CA TRP A 93 7.65 -1.94 5.16
C TRP A 93 8.51 -3.20 4.99
N SER A 94 8.61 -4.01 6.05
CA SER A 94 9.29 -5.30 6.07
C SER A 94 8.35 -6.37 6.65
N LEU A 95 8.40 -7.58 6.12
CA LEU A 95 7.72 -8.74 6.73
C LEU A 95 8.50 -9.31 7.92
N VAL A 96 9.76 -8.90 8.07
CA VAL A 96 10.65 -9.32 9.15
C VAL A 96 10.72 -8.21 10.19
N ARG A 97 10.40 -8.54 11.44
CA ARG A 97 10.56 -7.60 12.56
C ARG A 97 12.06 -7.31 12.73
N PRO A 98 12.48 -6.05 12.77
CA PRO A 98 13.87 -5.70 13.02
C PRO A 98 14.27 -6.06 14.46
N TYR A 99 15.50 -6.55 14.63
CA TYR A 99 16.12 -6.74 15.94
C TYR A 99 16.67 -5.43 16.52
N GLY A 100 17.02 -4.48 15.65
CA GLY A 100 17.51 -3.17 16.06
C GLY A 100 17.82 -2.25 14.88
N PRO A 101 18.13 -0.96 15.14
CA PRO A 101 18.29 0.05 14.10
C PRO A 101 19.45 -0.24 13.16
N LEU A 102 20.62 -0.66 13.67
CA LEU A 102 21.78 -0.96 12.83
C LEU A 102 21.52 -2.12 11.86
N GLN A 103 20.96 -3.22 12.35
CA GLN A 103 20.60 -4.38 11.51
C GLN A 103 19.59 -3.98 10.45
N ALA A 104 18.52 -3.27 10.84
CA ALA A 104 17.53 -2.77 9.89
C ALA A 104 18.13 -1.83 8.84
N GLN A 105 19.06 -0.96 9.24
CA GLN A 105 19.71 -0.03 8.33
C GLN A 105 20.53 -0.76 7.27
N LEU A 106 21.29 -1.78 7.66
CA LEU A 106 22.09 -2.60 6.74
C LEU A 106 21.20 -3.43 5.82
N ASP A 107 20.22 -4.13 6.38
CA ASP A 107 19.33 -5.03 5.65
C ASP A 107 18.41 -4.30 4.69
N LEU A 108 17.86 -3.15 5.08
CA LEU A 108 16.93 -2.36 4.27
C LEU A 108 17.61 -1.22 3.50
N ALA A 109 18.93 -1.10 3.63
CA ALA A 109 19.75 -0.06 3.03
C ALA A 109 19.18 1.36 3.25
N ILE A 110 18.77 1.66 4.49
CA ILE A 110 18.18 2.96 4.83
C ILE A 110 19.29 4.00 4.93
N ALA A 111 19.34 4.90 3.95
CA ALA A 111 20.42 5.86 3.87
C ALA A 111 20.27 6.96 4.97
N PRO A 112 21.31 7.24 5.78
CA PRO A 112 21.22 8.22 6.88
C PRO A 112 20.73 9.59 6.46
N GLN A 113 21.13 10.05 5.27
CA GLN A 113 20.77 11.36 4.74
C GLN A 113 19.27 11.53 4.48
N TRP A 114 18.47 10.45 4.51
CA TRP A 114 17.01 10.53 4.43
C TRP A 114 16.37 11.01 5.74
N GLY A 115 17.14 11.14 6.82
CA GLY A 115 16.70 11.68 8.11
C GLY A 115 15.83 10.71 8.92
N ASN A 116 15.80 9.42 8.56
CA ASN A 116 15.17 8.39 9.37
C ASN A 116 16.13 7.97 10.50
N THR A 117 15.77 8.26 11.75
CA THR A 117 16.60 7.87 12.91
C THR A 117 16.40 6.42 13.33
N LEU A 118 15.39 5.71 12.81
CA LEU A 118 15.13 4.29 13.07
C LEU A 118 14.83 3.94 14.54
N ASN A 119 14.53 4.94 15.37
CA ASN A 119 14.36 4.76 16.82
C ASN A 119 13.03 4.11 17.21
N ASN A 120 12.04 4.12 16.31
CA ASN A 120 10.71 3.59 16.57
C ASN A 120 10.35 2.53 15.54
N VAL A 121 9.49 1.58 15.92
CA VAL A 121 8.96 0.56 15.04
C VAL A 121 7.45 0.68 15.00
N ALA A 122 6.89 0.88 13.81
CA ALA A 122 5.46 0.77 13.58
C ALA A 122 5.13 -0.68 13.20
N THR A 123 4.08 -1.23 13.78
CA THR A 123 3.48 -2.50 13.34
C THR A 123 2.14 -2.21 12.68
N ALA A 124 1.90 -2.78 11.50
CA ALA A 124 0.61 -2.71 10.83
C ALA A 124 0.10 -4.11 10.49
N ARG A 125 -1.21 -4.29 10.61
CA ARG A 125 -1.95 -5.44 10.10
C ARG A 125 -2.53 -5.10 8.75
N ILE A 126 -1.83 -5.49 7.69
CA ILE A 126 -2.25 -5.20 6.32
C ILE A 126 -3.34 -6.21 5.95
N PRO A 127 -4.53 -5.76 5.56
CA PRO A 127 -5.66 -6.66 5.36
C PRO A 127 -5.53 -7.48 4.08
N ALA A 128 -6.17 -8.65 4.08
CA ALA A 128 -6.43 -9.43 2.87
C ALA A 128 -7.07 -8.55 1.77
N GLY A 129 -6.78 -8.84 0.51
CA GLY A 129 -7.22 -8.04 -0.62
C GLY A 129 -6.36 -6.80 -0.90
N THR A 130 -5.33 -6.53 -0.10
CA THR A 130 -4.32 -5.51 -0.41
C THR A 130 -3.32 -6.04 -1.43
N THR A 131 -3.02 -5.26 -2.47
CA THR A 131 -1.90 -5.55 -3.38
C THR A 131 -0.61 -4.99 -2.79
N ILE A 132 0.38 -5.87 -2.64
CA ILE A 132 1.73 -5.52 -2.20
C ILE A 132 2.75 -5.85 -3.29
N TYR A 133 3.90 -5.17 -3.23
CA TYR A 133 5.06 -5.50 -4.04
C TYR A 133 6.22 -5.88 -3.13
N GLU A 134 6.67 -7.13 -3.19
CA GLU A 134 7.64 -7.69 -2.26
C GLU A 134 8.95 -8.09 -2.97
N GLY A 135 10.08 -7.89 -2.30
CA GLY A 135 11.39 -8.27 -2.79
C GLY A 135 12.50 -7.93 -1.82
N ALA A 136 13.74 -8.26 -2.17
CA ALA A 136 14.90 -7.88 -1.36
C ALA A 136 15.23 -6.40 -1.57
N ALA A 137 15.54 -5.66 -0.51
CA ALA A 137 16.01 -4.26 -0.61
C ALA A 137 17.31 -4.18 -1.42
N ALA A 138 17.39 -3.24 -2.36
CA ALA A 138 18.61 -2.97 -3.12
C ALA A 138 19.69 -2.33 -2.23
N SER A 139 20.95 -2.62 -2.54
CA SER A 139 22.07 -1.92 -1.92
C SER A 139 22.04 -0.43 -2.22
N GLN A 140 22.54 0.39 -1.30
CA GLN A 140 22.71 1.83 -1.49
C GLN A 140 24.16 2.22 -1.27
N THR A 141 24.69 3.07 -2.17
CA THR A 141 25.92 3.80 -1.90
C THR A 141 25.53 5.18 -1.39
N THR A 142 26.02 5.52 -0.20
CA THR A 142 25.70 6.76 0.52
C THR A 142 26.97 7.58 0.72
N GLY A 143 26.83 8.84 1.13
CA GLY A 143 28.00 9.67 1.46
C GLY A 143 28.85 9.15 2.61
N VAL A 144 28.35 8.19 3.39
CA VAL A 144 29.05 7.61 4.56
C VAL A 144 29.43 6.14 4.37
N GLY A 145 29.23 5.58 3.17
CA GLY A 145 29.62 4.21 2.84
C GLY A 145 28.55 3.41 2.09
N HIS A 146 28.79 2.11 1.97
CA HIS A 146 27.94 1.16 1.27
C HIS A 146 27.02 0.43 2.24
N LEU A 147 25.71 0.49 1.98
CA LEU A 147 24.70 -0.29 2.68
C LEU A 147 24.31 -1.48 1.78
N PRO A 148 24.50 -2.72 2.23
CA PRO A 148 24.35 -3.90 1.39
C PRO A 148 22.90 -4.14 0.95
N GLY A 149 21.90 -3.74 1.75
CA GLY A 149 20.53 -4.18 1.57
C GLY A 149 20.41 -5.69 1.75
N GLY A 150 19.37 -6.33 1.20
CA GLY A 150 19.18 -7.78 1.34
C GLY A 150 17.92 -8.19 2.07
N GLY A 151 17.49 -7.35 3.01
CA GLY A 151 16.33 -7.58 3.84
C GLY A 151 15.02 -7.60 3.07
N SER A 152 13.99 -8.16 3.71
CA SER A 152 12.62 -8.15 3.22
C SER A 152 12.11 -6.72 3.10
N GLN A 153 11.76 -6.32 1.89
CA GLN A 153 11.11 -5.05 1.62
C GLN A 153 9.77 -5.31 0.93
N ILE A 154 8.73 -4.64 1.41
CA ILE A 154 7.45 -4.53 0.72
C ILE A 154 7.15 -3.06 0.45
N TYR A 155 6.55 -2.80 -0.70
CA TYR A 155 6.02 -1.50 -1.10
C TYR A 155 4.50 -1.59 -1.24
N ILE A 156 3.80 -0.62 -0.67
CA ILE A 156 2.34 -0.52 -0.68
C ILE A 156 1.96 0.88 -1.15
N ARG A 157 1.16 0.97 -2.22
CA ARG A 157 0.79 2.25 -2.83
C ARG A 157 -0.05 3.12 -1.89
N TYR A 158 -1.02 2.50 -1.23
CA TYR A 158 -1.89 3.17 -0.28
C TYR A 158 -1.85 2.42 1.05
N VAL A 159 -1.52 3.14 2.12
CA VAL A 159 -1.48 2.60 3.47
C VAL A 159 -2.54 3.32 4.28
N ASP A 160 -3.45 2.56 4.86
CA ASP A 160 -4.50 3.11 5.70
C ASP A 160 -4.01 3.25 7.15
N PRO A 161 -4.16 4.43 7.78
CA PRO A 161 -3.84 4.62 9.19
C PRO A 161 -4.59 3.69 10.17
N SER A 162 -5.74 3.12 9.78
CA SER A 162 -6.47 2.16 10.60
C SER A 162 -5.77 0.81 10.75
N TRP A 163 -4.77 0.51 9.91
CA TRP A 163 -4.03 -0.76 9.97
C TRP A 163 -3.02 -0.83 11.12
N PHE A 164 -2.67 0.33 11.70
CA PHE A 164 -1.63 0.42 12.71
C PHE A 164 -2.09 -0.20 14.03
N ILE A 165 -1.21 -1.00 14.63
CA ILE A 165 -1.43 -1.60 15.95
C ILE A 165 -0.85 -0.63 17.00
N PRO A 166 -1.67 -0.07 17.90
CA PRO A 166 -1.18 0.83 18.95
C PRO A 166 -0.22 0.13 19.91
N GLY A 167 0.81 0.84 20.38
CA GLY A 167 1.71 0.37 21.44
C GLY A 167 2.69 -0.74 21.04
N SER A 168 2.98 -0.90 19.75
CA SER A 168 3.83 -1.97 19.20
C SER A 168 5.33 -1.65 19.17
#